data_AF-A0A9D1NWJ2-F1
#
_entry.id   AF-A0A9D1NWJ2-F1
#
_cell.length_a   1.000
_cell.length_b   1.000
_cell.length_c   1.000
_cell.angle_alpha   90.00
_cell.angle_beta   90.00
_cell.angle_gamma   90.00
#
_symmetry.space_group_name_H-M   'P 1'
#
loop_
_entity.id
_entity.type
_entity.pdbx_description
1 polymer ?
#
loop_
_entity_poly.entity_id
_entity_poly.type
_entity_poly.pdbx_seq_one_letter_code
_entity_poly.pdbx_strand_id
1 'polypeptide(L)'
;MRFHTERITENSRFWDRVNTLAKEAFPPEEYLAPSKLVEMANACRSKGYGSRAIETPKLEYPGKKQVVDFEMPDDTAANSLQRKKRQEFYLRNGYRETGLFLNYLGADYEVFCMDETFEPETFKELMKTIRV
;
A
#
# COMPACT_ATOMS: atom_id res chain seq x y z
N MET A 1 19.84 -6.75 -13.40
CA MET A 1 19.83 -5.28 -13.25
C MET A 1 19.65 -4.99 -11.75
N ARG A 2 20.60 -4.29 -11.10
CA ARG A 2 20.49 -3.97 -9.67
C ARG A 2 19.73 -2.65 -9.56
N PHE A 3 18.52 -2.66 -9.02
CA PHE A 3 17.78 -1.44 -8.72
C PHE A 3 18.33 -0.83 -7.43
N HIS A 4 18.71 0.43 -7.47
CA HIS A 4 19.05 1.20 -6.27
C HIS A 4 17.80 1.92 -5.79
N THR A 5 17.30 1.51 -4.63
CA THR A 5 16.17 2.17 -3.98
C THR A 5 16.71 3.33 -3.16
N GLU A 6 16.40 4.56 -3.57
CA GLU A 6 16.66 5.76 -2.76
C GLU A 6 15.36 6.23 -2.11
N ARG A 7 15.41 6.52 -0.79
CA ARG A 7 14.26 7.10 -0.08
C ARG A 7 14.11 8.56 -0.49
N ILE A 8 13.00 8.89 -1.13
CA ILE A 8 12.68 10.27 -1.49
C ILE A 8 11.88 10.91 -0.35
N THR A 9 12.39 12.01 0.17
CA THR A 9 11.74 12.89 1.14
C THR A 9 11.64 14.30 0.56
N GLU A 10 10.95 15.22 1.24
CA GLU A 10 10.88 16.63 0.83
C GLU A 10 12.26 17.29 0.67
N ASN A 11 13.27 16.80 1.40
CA ASN A 11 14.65 17.29 1.34
C ASN A 11 15.51 16.55 0.30
N SER A 12 14.93 15.63 -0.47
CA SER A 12 15.67 14.88 -1.48
C SER A 12 16.03 15.77 -2.66
N ARG A 13 17.25 15.61 -3.20
CA ARG A 13 17.66 16.23 -4.47
C ARG A 13 16.76 15.87 -5.66
N PHE A 14 15.97 14.80 -5.54
CA PHE A 14 15.05 14.34 -6.58
C PHE A 14 13.64 14.89 -6.45
N TRP A 15 13.36 15.70 -5.42
CA TRP A 15 12.01 16.14 -5.09
C TRP A 15 11.30 16.86 -6.25
N ASP A 16 11.96 17.83 -6.89
CA ASP A 16 11.38 18.56 -8.03
C ASP A 16 11.12 17.65 -9.24
N ARG A 17 12.04 16.71 -9.48
CA ARG A 17 11.89 15.71 -10.54
C ARG A 17 10.69 14.80 -10.28
N VAL A 18 10.49 14.36 -9.04
CA VAL A 18 9.33 13.52 -8.66
C VAL A 18 8.02 14.27 -8.84
N ASN A 19 7.96 15.55 -8.43
CA ASN A 19 6.77 16.36 -8.62
C ASN A 19 6.46 16.62 -10.11
N THR A 20 7.49 16.73 -10.96
CA THR A 20 7.35 16.85 -12.42
C THR A 20 6.85 15.54 -13.02
N LEU A 21 7.49 14.42 -12.71
CA LEU A 21 7.09 13.09 -13.19
C LEU A 21 5.65 12.76 -12.78
N ALA A 22 5.21 13.15 -11.58
CA ALA A 22 3.84 12.93 -11.15
C ALA A 22 2.82 13.66 -12.06
N LYS A 23 3.16 14.83 -12.62
CA LYS A 23 2.28 15.54 -13.57
C LYS A 23 2.20 14.86 -14.92
N GLU A 24 3.29 14.21 -15.34
CA GLU A 24 3.35 13.46 -16.60
C GLU A 24 2.66 12.09 -16.48
N ALA A 25 2.72 11.48 -15.29
CA ALA A 25 2.25 10.12 -15.05
C ALA A 25 0.73 10.02 -14.82
N PHE A 26 0.09 11.06 -14.29
CA PHE A 26 -1.33 11.04 -13.92
C PHE A 26 -2.12 12.08 -14.72
N PRO A 27 -3.34 11.74 -15.19
CA PRO A 27 -4.21 12.71 -15.83
C PRO A 27 -4.62 13.82 -14.82
N PRO A 28 -4.94 15.05 -15.27
CA PRO A 28 -5.20 16.17 -14.38
C PRO A 28 -6.27 15.92 -13.30
N GLU A 29 -7.30 15.13 -13.62
CA GLU A 29 -8.39 14.73 -12.73
C GLU A 29 -7.97 13.76 -11.62
N GLU A 30 -6.90 12.99 -11.81
CA GLU A 30 -6.35 12.05 -10.83
C GLU A 30 -5.07 12.59 -10.16
N TYR A 31 -4.57 13.73 -10.62
CA TYR A 31 -3.32 14.30 -10.13
C TYR A 31 -3.46 14.85 -8.71
N LEU A 32 -2.64 14.30 -7.81
CA LEU A 32 -2.37 14.88 -6.50
C LEU A 32 -0.86 15.05 -6.32
N ALA A 33 -0.42 16.28 -6.08
CA ALA A 33 0.99 16.59 -5.95
C ALA A 33 1.65 15.77 -4.83
N PRO A 34 2.85 15.18 -5.05
CA PRO A 34 3.61 14.50 -3.99
C PRO A 34 3.80 15.33 -2.72
N SER A 35 4.01 16.65 -2.85
CA SER A 35 4.05 17.56 -1.69
C SER A 35 2.76 17.58 -0.90
N LYS A 36 1.61 17.58 -1.57
CA LYS A 36 0.30 17.53 -0.91
C LYS A 36 0.08 16.19 -0.20
N LEU A 37 0.52 15.09 -0.81
CA LEU A 37 0.50 13.77 -0.17
C LEU A 37 1.33 13.75 1.13
N VAL A 38 2.53 14.35 1.13
CA VAL A 38 3.36 14.41 2.34
C VAL A 38 2.75 15.33 3.40
N GLU A 39 2.23 16.50 3.01
CA GLU A 39 1.51 17.40 3.90
C GLU A 39 0.35 16.67 4.59
N MET A 40 -0.49 15.97 3.82
CA MET A 40 -1.60 15.17 4.34
C MET A 40 -1.11 14.03 5.24
N ALA A 41 -0.02 13.35 4.87
CA ALA A 41 0.57 12.30 5.68
C ALA A 41 1.04 12.80 7.05
N ASN A 42 1.37 14.08 7.20
CA ASN A 42 1.74 14.68 8.48
C ASN A 42 0.52 15.25 9.22
N ALA A 43 -0.34 16.01 8.54
CA ALA A 43 -1.44 16.77 9.16
C ALA A 43 -2.73 15.97 9.38
N CYS A 44 -2.90 14.84 8.70
CA CYS A 44 -4.16 14.07 8.69
C CYS A 44 -4.06 12.68 9.35
N ARG A 45 -2.94 12.36 10.00
CA ARG A 45 -2.81 11.12 10.78
C ARG A 45 -3.84 11.05 11.90
N SER A 46 -4.31 9.84 12.18
CA SER A 46 -5.25 9.52 13.26
C SER A 46 -6.60 10.24 13.19
N LYS A 47 -7.00 10.78 12.03
CA LYS A 47 -8.31 11.42 11.80
C LYS A 47 -9.36 10.50 11.14
N GLY A 48 -9.11 9.19 11.10
CA GLY A 48 -10.05 8.20 10.53
C GLY A 48 -10.05 8.08 9.00
N TYR A 49 -9.27 8.89 8.27
CA TYR A 49 -9.23 8.83 6.80
C TYR A 49 -8.84 7.47 6.23
N GLY A 50 -7.89 6.76 6.86
CA GLY A 50 -7.49 5.42 6.41
C GLY A 50 -8.63 4.41 6.48
N SER A 51 -9.40 4.42 7.57
CA SER A 51 -10.57 3.54 7.71
C SER A 51 -11.65 3.86 6.66
N ARG A 52 -11.94 5.15 6.46
CA ARG A 52 -12.87 5.59 5.41
C ARG A 52 -12.42 5.19 4.00
N ALA A 53 -11.11 5.28 3.74
CA ALA A 53 -10.54 4.88 2.44
C ALA A 53 -10.66 3.38 2.18
N ILE A 54 -10.69 2.54 3.22
CA ILE A 54 -10.99 1.10 3.10
C ILE A 54 -12.49 0.86 2.87
N GLU A 55 -13.36 1.64 3.51
CA GLU A 55 -14.80 1.50 3.36
C GLU A 55 -15.29 1.86 1.94
N THR A 56 -14.70 2.87 1.30
CA THR A 56 -15.16 3.36 -0.01
C THR A 56 -15.13 2.27 -1.09
N PRO A 57 -14.01 1.56 -1.38
CA PRO A 57 -14.01 0.49 -2.38
C PRO A 57 -15.02 -0.62 -2.10
N LYS A 58 -15.33 -0.88 -0.82
CA LYS A 58 -16.32 -1.89 -0.43
C LYS A 58 -17.72 -1.52 -0.89
N LEU A 59 -18.05 -0.24 -0.80
CA LEU A 59 -19.36 0.29 -1.19
C LEU A 59 -19.47 0.43 -2.71
N GLU A 60 -18.40 0.88 -3.37
CA GLU A 60 -18.39 1.13 -4.82
C GLU A 60 -18.35 -0.16 -5.66
N TYR A 61 -17.73 -1.22 -5.14
CA TYR A 61 -17.53 -2.47 -5.88
C TYR A 61 -18.15 -3.68 -5.15
N PRO A 62 -19.48 -3.71 -4.98
CA PRO A 62 -20.14 -4.84 -4.33
C PRO A 62 -19.86 -6.14 -5.11
N GLY A 63 -19.46 -7.19 -4.40
CA GLY A 63 -19.12 -8.49 -4.98
C GLY A 63 -17.69 -8.60 -5.53
N LYS A 64 -16.86 -7.55 -5.41
CA LYS A 64 -15.40 -7.67 -5.62
C LYS A 64 -14.71 -7.90 -4.30
N LYS A 65 -13.78 -8.86 -4.29
CA LYS A 65 -12.97 -9.14 -3.10
C LYS A 65 -11.90 -8.10 -2.92
N GLN A 66 -11.70 -7.66 -1.69
CA GLN A 66 -10.62 -6.75 -1.34
C GLN A 66 -9.48 -7.51 -0.70
N VAL A 67 -8.33 -7.44 -1.36
CA VAL A 67 -7.10 -8.10 -0.94
C VAL A 67 -6.01 -7.04 -0.86
N VAL A 68 -5.22 -7.11 0.20
CA VAL A 68 -4.05 -6.27 0.38
C VAL A 68 -2.88 -7.14 0.77
N ASP A 69 -1.68 -6.75 0.40
CA ASP A 69 -0.45 -7.33 0.90
C ASP A 69 0.43 -6.24 1.51
N PHE A 70 1.16 -6.59 2.56
CA PHE A 70 2.06 -5.66 3.24
C PHE A 70 3.25 -6.39 3.85
N GLU A 71 4.35 -5.65 4.02
CA GLU A 71 5.60 -6.18 4.58
C GLU A 71 5.33 -6.87 5.92
N MET A 72 5.81 -8.11 6.05
CA MET A 72 5.68 -8.88 7.28
C MET A 72 6.34 -8.18 8.47
N PRO A 73 5.76 -8.26 9.68
CA PRO A 73 6.42 -7.80 10.89
C PRO A 73 7.80 -8.44 11.03
N ASP A 74 8.81 -7.60 11.19
CA ASP A 74 10.20 -8.00 11.38
C ASP A 74 10.80 -7.08 12.44
N ASP A 75 11.14 -7.64 13.60
CA ASP A 75 11.67 -6.89 14.74
C ASP A 75 13.09 -6.36 14.48
N THR A 76 13.80 -6.92 13.50
CA THR A 76 15.15 -6.50 13.12
C THR A 76 15.14 -5.36 12.09
N ALA A 77 14.01 -5.12 11.42
CA ALA A 77 13.87 -4.08 10.43
C ALA A 77 13.85 -2.68 11.07
N ALA A 78 14.50 -1.71 10.45
CA ALA A 78 14.51 -0.31 10.89
C ALA A 78 13.09 0.32 10.95
N ASN A 79 12.12 -0.25 10.24
CA ASN A 79 10.72 0.18 10.22
C ASN A 79 9.77 -0.81 10.93
N SER A 80 10.27 -1.67 11.83
CA SER A 80 9.50 -2.71 12.55
C SER A 80 8.19 -2.21 13.14
N LEU A 81 8.21 -1.10 13.87
CA LEU A 81 7.01 -0.50 14.49
C LEU A 81 5.97 -0.06 13.43
N GLN A 82 6.42 0.39 12.26
CA GLN A 82 5.50 0.76 11.18
C GLN A 82 4.84 -0.48 10.58
N ARG A 83 5.59 -1.58 10.42
CA ARG A 83 5.06 -2.86 9.93
C ARG A 83 3.99 -3.41 10.87
N LYS A 84 4.26 -3.46 12.18
CA LYS A 84 3.28 -3.84 13.21
C LYS A 84 2.00 -2.99 13.16
N LYS A 85 2.14 -1.66 13.05
CA LYS A 85 1.00 -0.74 12.93
C LYS A 85 0.17 -0.97 11.67
N ARG A 86 0.78 -1.37 10.55
CA ARG A 86 0.02 -1.71 9.32
C ARG A 86 -0.79 -2.99 9.52
N GLN A 87 -0.20 -4.03 10.10
CA GLN A 87 -0.90 -5.27 10.41
C GLN A 87 -2.10 -5.01 11.34
N GLU A 88 -1.87 -4.35 12.47
CA GLU A 88 -2.94 -3.97 13.41
C GLU A 88 -4.03 -3.12 12.75
N PHE A 89 -3.64 -2.19 11.88
CA PHE A 89 -4.57 -1.36 11.13
C PHE A 89 -5.49 -2.18 10.22
N TYR A 90 -4.99 -3.14 9.47
CA TYR A 90 -5.84 -3.95 8.61
C TYR A 90 -6.74 -4.89 9.42
N LEU A 91 -6.22 -5.53 10.48
CA LEU A 91 -7.00 -6.38 11.38
C LEU A 91 -8.20 -5.63 11.99
N ARG A 92 -7.96 -4.42 12.55
CA ARG A 92 -9.06 -3.63 13.14
C ARG A 92 -10.07 -3.10 12.13
N ASN A 93 -9.73 -3.07 10.84
CA ASN A 93 -10.64 -2.68 9.77
C ASN A 93 -11.32 -3.89 9.08
N GLY A 94 -11.25 -5.07 9.71
CA GLY A 94 -12.02 -6.25 9.30
C GLY A 94 -11.32 -7.16 8.29
N TYR A 95 -10.05 -6.89 7.97
CA TYR A 95 -9.23 -7.83 7.19
C TYR A 95 -8.79 -9.01 8.06
N ARG A 96 -8.53 -10.13 7.39
CA ARG A 96 -8.10 -11.39 8.00
C ARG A 96 -6.88 -11.93 7.26
N GLU A 97 -6.04 -12.62 8.00
CA GLU A 97 -4.88 -13.35 7.47
C GLU A 97 -5.37 -14.42 6.49
N THR A 98 -4.72 -14.51 5.33
CA THR A 98 -5.02 -15.57 4.34
C THR A 98 -4.08 -16.76 4.46
N GLY A 99 -2.94 -16.60 5.14
CA GLY A 99 -1.84 -17.57 5.15
C GLY A 99 -1.04 -17.63 3.84
N LEU A 100 -1.30 -16.75 2.87
CA LEU A 100 -0.49 -16.62 1.67
C LEU A 100 0.64 -15.61 1.89
N PHE A 101 1.87 -16.07 1.67
CA PHE A 101 3.09 -15.28 1.78
C PHE A 101 3.74 -15.08 0.41
N LEU A 102 4.24 -13.88 0.15
CA LEU A 102 4.88 -13.49 -1.10
C LEU A 102 6.28 -12.96 -0.83
N ASN A 103 7.21 -13.21 -1.75
CA ASN A 103 8.51 -12.57 -1.76
C ASN A 103 8.69 -11.82 -3.08
N TYR A 104 8.79 -10.49 -3.01
CA TYR A 104 9.09 -9.65 -4.17
C TYR A 104 9.75 -8.33 -3.74
N LEU A 105 10.48 -7.67 -4.64
CA LEU A 105 11.23 -6.43 -4.34
C LEU A 105 12.17 -6.53 -3.12
N GLY A 106 12.65 -7.74 -2.79
CA GLY A 106 13.57 -7.98 -1.67
C GLY A 106 12.92 -7.91 -0.28
N ALA A 107 11.60 -8.05 -0.19
CA ALA A 107 10.87 -8.13 1.07
C ALA A 107 9.84 -9.26 1.07
N ASP A 108 9.53 -9.77 2.26
CA ASP A 108 8.46 -10.73 2.49
C ASP A 108 7.17 -10.00 2.86
N TYR A 109 6.07 -10.42 2.24
CA TYR A 109 4.75 -9.86 2.40
C TYR A 109 3.77 -10.94 2.82
N GLU A 110 2.76 -10.55 3.59
CA GLU A 110 1.61 -11.39 3.89
C GLU A 110 0.35 -10.80 3.25
N VAL A 111 -0.48 -11.67 2.69
CA VAL A 111 -1.72 -11.29 2.04
C VAL A 111 -2.88 -11.39 3.03
N PHE A 112 -3.67 -10.33 3.09
CA PHE A 112 -4.86 -10.20 3.91
C PHE A 112 -6.09 -10.02 3.01
N CYS A 113 -7.22 -10.61 3.41
CA CYS A 113 -8.49 -10.52 2.69
C CYS A 113 -9.58 -9.95 3.61
N MET A 114 -10.42 -9.06 3.08
CA MET A 114 -11.59 -8.55 3.82
C MET A 114 -12.74 -9.58 3.84
N ASP A 115 -12.84 -10.40 2.81
CA ASP A 115 -13.88 -11.41 2.66
C ASP A 115 -13.53 -12.70 3.42
N GLU A 116 -14.55 -13.48 3.77
CA GLU A 116 -14.37 -14.74 4.50
C GLU A 116 -13.68 -15.82 3.67
N THR A 117 -13.78 -15.72 2.35
CA THR A 117 -13.19 -16.69 1.40
C THR A 117 -12.06 -16.02 0.63
N PHE A 118 -10.96 -16.74 0.46
CA PHE A 118 -9.81 -16.32 -0.33
C PHE A 118 -9.36 -17.46 -1.22
N GLU A 119 -9.22 -17.19 -2.53
CA GLU A 119 -8.74 -18.16 -3.52
C GLU A 119 -7.31 -17.79 -3.96
N PRO A 120 -6.28 -18.48 -3.44
CA PRO A 120 -4.89 -18.15 -3.74
C PRO A 120 -4.54 -18.19 -5.23
N GLU A 121 -5.15 -19.10 -5.99
CA GLU A 121 -4.87 -19.24 -7.43
C GLU A 121 -5.40 -18.05 -8.23
N THR A 122 -6.61 -17.56 -7.93
CA THR A 122 -7.15 -16.33 -8.54
C THR A 122 -6.29 -15.12 -8.21
N PHE A 123 -5.81 -15.03 -6.97
CA PHE A 123 -4.88 -13.96 -6.59
C PHE A 123 -3.54 -14.06 -7.34
N LYS A 124 -2.96 -15.26 -7.47
CA LYS A 124 -1.73 -15.46 -8.26
C LYS A 124 -1.94 -15.09 -9.74
N GLU A 125 -3.10 -15.39 -10.31
CA GLU A 125 -3.45 -14.97 -11.67
C GLU A 125 -3.53 -13.44 -11.79
N LEU A 126 -4.16 -12.75 -10.83
CA LEU A 126 -4.16 -11.29 -10.74
C LEU A 126 -2.73 -10.74 -10.71
N MET A 127 -1.85 -11.31 -9.87
CA MET A 127 -0.47 -10.87 -9.74
C MET A 127 0.35 -11.03 -11.03
N LYS A 128 0.04 -12.00 -11.90
CA LYS A 128 0.71 -12.14 -13.22
C LYS A 128 0.49 -10.93 -14.13
N THR A 129 -0.58 -10.16 -13.90
CA THR A 129 -0.87 -8.95 -14.69
C THR A 129 -0.07 -7.74 -14.21
N ILE A 130 0.46 -7.78 -12.99
CA ILE A 130 1.28 -6.72 -12.42
C ILE A 130 2.71 -6.89 -12.94
N ARG A 131 3.19 -5.88 -13.68
CA ARG A 131 4.59 -5.79 -14.08
C ARG A 131 5.38 -5.20 -12.92
N VAL A 132 5.99 -6.05 -12.10
CA VAL A 132 6.93 -5.66 -11.05
C VAL A 132 8.36 -5.69 -11.58
#